data_AF-A0A819QI93-F1
#
_entry.id   AF-A0A819QI93-F1
#
_cell.length_a   1.000
_cell.length_b   1.000
_cell.length_c   1.000
_cell.angle_alpha   90.00
_cell.angle_beta   90.00
_cell.angle_gamma   90.00
#
_symmetry.space_group_name_H-M   'P 1'
#
loop_
_entity.id
_entity.type
_entity.pdbx_description
1 polymer ?
#
loop_
_entity_poly.entity_id
_entity_poly.type
_entity_poly.pdbx_seq_one_letter_code
_entity_poly.pdbx_strand_id
1 'polypeptide(L)' 'YPNLFGFIRELYQTGNISETVDIDEIKKHYYQSHVHINPTRIIPQGPEIDYSQPHQRDIQKYEQ' A
#
# COMPACT_ATOMS: atom_id res chain seq x y z
N TYR A 1 -5.32 2.34 -12.15
CA TYR A 1 -6.64 2.68 -11.60
C TYR A 1 -6.55 3.97 -10.78
N PRO A 2 -6.76 5.14 -11.39
CA PRO A 2 -6.50 6.42 -10.73
C PRO A 2 -7.39 6.65 -9.51
N ASN A 3 -8.68 6.30 -9.59
CA ASN A 3 -9.62 6.50 -8.47
C ASN A 3 -9.27 5.60 -7.26
N LEU A 4 -8.99 4.31 -7.49
CA LEU A 4 -8.63 3.37 -6.42
C LEU A 4 -7.28 3.72 -5.79
N PHE A 5 -6.29 4.07 -6.61
CA PHE A 5 -4.97 4.43 -6.10
C PHE A 5 -4.95 5.80 -5.41
N GLY A 6 -5.79 6.74 -5.85
CA GLY A 6 -6.09 7.96 -5.11
C GLY A 6 -6.69 7.65 -3.75
N PHE A 7 -7.69 6.76 -3.69
CA PHE A 7 -8.34 6.39 -2.43
C PHE A 7 -7.37 5.72 -1.43
N ILE A 8 -6.51 4.80 -1.91
CA ILE A 8 -5.50 4.17 -1.05
C ILE A 8 -4.54 5.22 -0.46
N ARG A 9 -4.10 6.20 -1.25
CA ARG A 9 -3.21 7.27 -0.78
C ARG A 9 -3.91 8.22 0.19
N GLU A 10 -5.16 8.57 -0.06
CA GLU A 10 -6.00 9.35 0.88
C GLU A 10 -6.10 8.62 2.24
N LEU A 11 -6.41 7.32 2.22
CA LEU A 11 -6.50 6.52 3.43
C LEU A 11 -5.15 6.43 4.15
N TYR A 12 -4.07 6.17 3.43
CA TYR A 12 -2.72 6.09 3.98
C TYR A 12 -2.29 7.38 4.69
N GLN A 13 -2.71 8.53 4.18
CA GLN A 13 -2.40 9.87 4.71
C GLN A 13 -3.38 10.35 5.80
N THR A 14 -4.40 9.55 6.14
CA THR A 14 -5.40 9.93 7.14
C THR A 14 -4.90 9.64 8.56
N GLY A 15 -4.72 10.69 9.37
CA GLY A 15 -4.31 10.57 10.77
C GLY A 15 -3.02 9.75 10.93
N ASN A 16 -3.07 8.71 11.76
CA ASN A 16 -1.92 7.85 12.05
C ASN A 16 -1.94 6.51 11.27
N ILE A 17 -2.75 6.39 10.20
CA ILE A 17 -2.88 5.12 9.48
C ILE A 17 -1.53 4.65 8.92
N SER A 18 -0.68 5.54 8.42
CA SER A 18 0.66 5.19 7.94
C SER A 18 1.51 4.46 8.98
N GLU A 19 1.36 4.78 10.28
CA GLU A 19 2.08 4.12 11.38
C GLU A 19 1.67 2.66 11.58
N THR A 20 0.51 2.27 11.04
CA THR A 20 -0.03 0.90 11.14
C THR A 20 0.38 0.00 9.98
N VAL A 21 1.05 0.55 8.96
CA VAL A 21 1.38 -0.16 7.71
C VAL A 21 2.87 -0.41 7.61
N ASP A 22 3.27 -1.66 7.88
CA ASP A 22 4.64 -2.15 7.67
C ASP A 22 4.66 -3.10 6.44
N ILE A 23 5.16 -2.58 5.31
CA ILE A 23 5.23 -3.33 4.05
C ILE A 23 6.23 -4.48 4.13
N ASP A 24 7.30 -4.33 4.90
CA ASP A 24 8.33 -5.37 5.02
C ASP A 24 7.80 -6.56 5.81
N GLU A 25 7.09 -6.32 6.92
CA GLU A 25 6.45 -7.40 7.68
C GLU A 25 5.32 -8.08 6.91
N ILE A 26 4.51 -7.31 6.16
CA ILE A 26 3.52 -7.88 5.24
C ILE A 26 4.22 -8.83 4.25
N LYS A 27 5.28 -8.37 3.58
CA LYS A 27 6.02 -9.18 2.61
C LYS A 27 6.62 -10.43 3.24
N LYS A 28 7.33 -10.30 4.36
CA LYS A 28 7.94 -11.44 5.07
C LYS A 28 6.88 -12.48 5.42
N HIS A 29 5.78 -12.06 6.04
CA HIS A 29 4.71 -12.97 6.44
C HIS A 29 4.18 -13.78 5.26
N TYR A 30 3.78 -13.12 4.17
CA TYR A 30 3.17 -13.80 3.03
C TYR A 30 4.15 -14.66 2.24
N TYR A 31 5.36 -14.17 1.96
CA TYR A 31 6.31 -14.88 1.10
C TYR A 31 7.08 -16.00 1.83
N GLN A 32 7.24 -15.93 3.15
CA GLN A 32 8.00 -16.92 3.91
C GLN A 32 7.11 -17.98 4.59
N SER A 33 5.90 -17.63 5.04
CA SER A 33 5.03 -18.57 5.79
C SER A 33 4.36 -19.60 4.88
N HIS A 34 4.00 -19.21 3.65
CA HIS A 34 3.25 -20.06 2.72
C HIS A 34 4.15 -20.94 1.87
N VAL A 35 4.88 -21.86 2.49
CA VAL A 35 5.86 -22.74 1.82
C VAL A 35 5.28 -23.64 0.73
N HIS A 36 3.98 -23.93 0.81
CA HIS A 36 3.27 -24.71 -0.21
C HIS A 36 2.98 -23.89 -1.49
N ILE A 37 2.96 -22.55 -1.39
CA ILE A 37 2.78 -21.62 -2.52
C ILE A 37 4.13 -21.10 -2.99
N ASN A 38 5.02 -20.71 -2.07
CA ASN A 38 6.37 -20.24 -2.36
C ASN A 38 7.44 -21.13 -1.67
N PRO A 39 7.76 -22.31 -2.23
CA PRO A 39 8.77 -23.21 -1.65
C PRO A 39 10.15 -22.57 -1.48
N THR A 40 10.49 -21.62 -2.35
CA THR A 40 11.79 -20.92 -2.33
C THR A 40 11.90 -19.87 -1.23
N ARG A 41 10.75 -19.43 -0.67
CA ARG A 41 10.65 -18.34 0.31
C ARG A 41 11.30 -17.02 -0.13
N ILE A 42 11.52 -16.85 -1.43
CA ILE A 42 12.07 -15.61 -1.99
C ILE A 42 11.05 -14.49 -1.79
N ILE A 43 11.51 -13.38 -1.24
CA ILE A 43 10.75 -12.14 -1.14
C ILE A 43 11.13 -11.27 -2.37
N PRO A 44 10.18 -10.96 -3.27
CA PRO A 44 10.47 -10.07 -4.40
C PRO A 44 10.75 -8.64 -3.93
N GLN A 45 11.51 -7.88 -4.71
CA GLN A 45 11.74 -6.44 -4.46
C GLN A 45 10.42 -5.68 -4.38
N GLY A 46 9.49 -5.96 -5.32
CA GLY A 46 8.21 -5.28 -5.41
C GLY A 46 8.32 -3.94 -6.15
N PRO A 47 7.18 -3.26 -6.35
CA PRO A 47 7.16 -1.95 -6.98
C PRO A 47 7.62 -0.84 -6.03
N GLU A 48 8.31 0.16 -6.56
CA GLU A 48 8.60 1.40 -5.83
C GLU A 48 7.33 2.26 -5.79
N ILE A 49 6.70 2.32 -4.62
CA ILE A 49 5.47 3.09 -4.42
C ILE A 49 5.66 4.03 -3.24
N ASP A 50 5.44 5.31 -3.50
CA ASP A 50 5.32 6.33 -2.48
C ASP A 50 3.83 6.63 -2.21
N TYR A 51 3.30 6.08 -1.12
CA TYR A 51 1.91 6.29 -0.71
C TYR A 51 1.65 7.69 -0.12
N SER A 52 2.71 8.47 0.15
CA SER A 52 2.60 9.86 0.63
C SER A 52 2.40 10.88 -0.50
N GLN A 53 2.47 10.45 -1.76
CA GLN A 53 2.20 11.34 -2.90
C GLN A 53 0.76 11.90 -2.89
N PRO A 54 0.54 13.13 -3.39
CA PRO A 54 -0.79 13.74 -3.44
C PRO A 54 -1.83 12.83 -4.10
N HIS A 55 -2.94 12.59 -3.40
CA HIS A 55 -4.00 11.68 -3.85
C HIS A 55 -4.98 12.30 -4.86
N GLN A 56 -4.98 13.63 -5.03
CA GLN A 56 -5.85 14.38 -5.96
C GLN A 56 -7.36 14.21 -5.70
N ARG A 57 -7.76 13.83 -4.47
CA ARG A 57 -9.17 13.61 -4.11
C ARG A 57 -9.82 14.77 -3.34
N ASP A 58 -9.02 15.67 -2.76
CA ASP A 58 -9.57 16.87 -2.10
C ASP A 58 -10.16 17.87 -3.10
N ILE A 59 -9.61 17.90 -4.31
CA ILE A 59 -10.05 18.76 -5.41
C ILE A 59 -11.49 18.39 -5.85
N GLN A 60 -11.91 17.13 -5.68
CA GLN A 60 -13.27 16.68 -6.02
C GLN A 60 -14.33 17.05 -4.97
N LYS A 61 -13.95 17.43 -3.74
CA LYS A 61 -14.92 17.75 -2.66
C LYS A 61 -15.63 19.09 -2.85
N TYR A 62 -15.17 19.94 -3.77
CA TYR A 62 -15.68 21.30 -3.98
C TYR A 62 -16.36 21.52 -5.35
N GLU A 63 -16.51 20.48 -6.17
CA GLU A 63 -17.20 20.54 -7.48
C GLU A 63 -18.55 19.79 -7.49
N GLN A 64 -19.18 19.58 -6.33
CA GLN A 64 -20.55 19.09 -6.21
C GLN A 64 -21.41 20.01 -5.36
#